data_AF-A0A7C5SYN8-F1
#
_entry.id   AF-A0A7C5SYN8-F1
#
_cell.length_a   1.000
_cell.length_b   1.000
_cell.length_c   1.000
_cell.angle_alpha   90.00
_cell.angle_beta   90.00
_cell.angle_gamma   90.00
#
_symmetry.space_group_name_H-M   'P 1'
#
loop_
_entity.id
_entity.type
_entity.pdbx_description
1 polymer ?
#
loop_
_entity_poly.entity_id
_entity_poly.type
_entity_poly.pdbx_seq_one_letter_code
_entity_poly.pdbx_strand_id
1 'polypeptide(L)'
;MARLEERGFGWGLSYLGGRGEALQRLRLRFNLKRYLDEVLEESFSPEFSFLEALFRVPLECCNTTLSARFAYTKAGFEQLSLGLSLPRGLPCDLGFWANVLFRVDRKDAHIFPSLVYAPPAGVILFLGVDWEGSTFKGLKIYAFGVQGELGNMRFRFFTSLAEDEISFVKDPYWETLTLTWAFPGCCGGKGEVQMDLYFGEAGLFGLGEISLVGTIPLAKNMRVSFGVSASLFGPKRLLFGWETAF
;
A
#
# COMPACT_ATOMS: atom_id res chain seq x y z
N MET A 1 -30.98 5.57 1.59
CA MET A 1 -31.55 6.83 1.07
C MET A 1 -31.62 6.77 -0.44
N ALA A 2 -32.82 6.79 -1.01
CA ALA A 2 -33.03 6.94 -2.45
C ALA A 2 -33.10 8.43 -2.81
N ARG A 3 -32.59 8.79 -3.98
CA ARG A 3 -32.56 10.15 -4.51
C ARG A 3 -32.84 10.10 -6.01
N LEU A 4 -33.72 10.99 -6.44
CA LEU A 4 -33.89 11.32 -7.85
C LEU A 4 -32.85 12.37 -8.24
N GLU A 5 -32.14 12.13 -9.33
CA GLU A 5 -31.15 13.02 -9.93
C GLU A 5 -31.77 13.56 -11.23
N GLU A 6 -31.82 14.89 -11.39
CA GLU A 6 -32.33 15.53 -12.60
C GLU A 6 -31.34 16.60 -13.05
N ARG A 7 -30.98 16.59 -14.34
CA ARG A 7 -30.06 17.56 -14.94
C ARG A 7 -30.35 17.73 -16.42
N GLY A 8 -30.89 18.90 -16.81
CA GLY A 8 -31.30 19.14 -18.19
C GLY A 8 -32.33 18.11 -18.65
N PHE A 9 -32.02 17.37 -19.73
CA PHE A 9 -32.85 16.29 -20.26
C PHE A 9 -32.51 14.90 -19.72
N GLY A 10 -31.57 14.81 -18.78
CA GLY A 10 -31.18 13.57 -18.14
C GLY A 10 -31.79 13.41 -16.76
N TRP A 11 -32.12 12.18 -16.39
CA TRP A 11 -32.56 11.84 -15.05
C TRP A 11 -32.00 10.50 -14.59
N GLY A 12 -31.95 10.31 -13.28
CA GLY A 12 -31.42 9.09 -12.68
C GLY A 12 -32.03 8.81 -11.33
N LEU A 13 -31.99 7.55 -10.95
CA LEU A 13 -32.29 7.09 -9.61
C LEU A 13 -30.99 6.61 -8.98
N SER A 14 -30.59 7.26 -7.90
CA SER A 14 -29.52 6.75 -7.05
C SER A 14 -30.07 6.31 -5.71
N TYR A 15 -29.56 5.21 -5.20
CA TYR A 15 -29.86 4.75 -3.87
C TYR A 15 -28.58 4.30 -3.19
N LEU A 16 -28.45 4.71 -1.93
CA LEU A 16 -27.38 4.30 -1.02
C LEU A 16 -28.03 3.56 0.14
N GLY A 17 -27.69 2.28 0.30
CA GLY A 17 -28.21 1.45 1.37
C GLY A 17 -27.64 1.83 2.73
N GLY A 18 -28.42 1.61 3.78
CA GLY A 18 -27.96 1.72 5.15
C GLY A 18 -26.99 0.60 5.55
N ARG A 19 -26.43 0.73 6.76
CA ARG A 19 -25.61 -0.33 7.36
C ARG A 19 -26.45 -1.59 7.52
N GLY A 20 -25.99 -2.71 6.95
CA GLY A 20 -26.64 -4.02 7.08
C GLY A 20 -27.65 -4.35 5.97
N GLU A 21 -27.99 -3.42 5.07
CA GLU A 21 -28.88 -3.71 3.93
C GLU A 21 -28.13 -4.47 2.82
N ALA A 22 -28.79 -5.44 2.20
CA ALA A 22 -28.17 -6.24 1.14
C ALA A 22 -27.79 -5.41 -0.09
N LEU A 23 -28.65 -4.47 -0.51
CA LEU A 23 -28.35 -3.52 -1.57
C LEU A 23 -27.61 -2.32 -0.96
N GLN A 24 -26.34 -2.14 -1.31
CA GLN A 24 -25.51 -1.06 -0.78
C GLN A 24 -25.53 0.16 -1.70
N ARG A 25 -25.66 -0.06 -3.01
CA ARG A 25 -25.77 1.02 -3.99
C ARG A 25 -26.59 0.57 -5.18
N LEU A 26 -27.44 1.45 -5.67
CA LEU A 26 -28.06 1.35 -6.98
C LEU A 26 -27.88 2.68 -7.69
N ARG A 27 -27.53 2.65 -8.96
CA ARG A 27 -27.49 3.81 -9.83
C ARG A 27 -28.09 3.43 -11.16
N LEU A 28 -29.23 4.02 -11.48
CA LEU A 28 -29.91 3.90 -12.75
C LEU A 28 -29.92 5.27 -13.41
N ARG A 29 -29.48 5.37 -14.65
CA ARG A 29 -29.31 6.65 -15.36
C ARG A 29 -29.90 6.58 -16.76
N PHE A 30 -30.62 7.65 -17.10
CA PHE A 30 -31.23 7.89 -18.41
C PHE A 30 -30.72 9.23 -18.94
N ASN A 31 -30.14 9.19 -20.14
CA ASN A 31 -29.47 10.30 -20.80
C ASN A 31 -28.47 11.07 -19.91
N LEU A 32 -27.76 10.36 -19.02
CA LEU A 32 -26.72 10.93 -18.14
C LEU A 32 -25.42 10.13 -18.26
N LYS A 33 -24.28 10.82 -18.17
CA LYS A 33 -22.95 10.19 -18.13
C LYS A 33 -22.78 9.33 -16.87
N ARG A 34 -21.89 8.34 -16.93
CA ARG A 34 -21.66 7.34 -15.86
C ARG A 34 -21.08 7.93 -14.57
N TYR A 35 -20.09 8.82 -14.71
CA TYR A 35 -19.31 9.37 -13.59
C TYR A 35 -19.53 10.86 -13.34
N LEU A 36 -20.09 11.56 -14.32
CA LEU A 36 -20.39 12.99 -14.27
C LEU A 36 -21.90 13.18 -14.27
N ASP A 37 -22.39 14.14 -13.50
CA ASP A 37 -23.80 14.56 -13.53
C ASP A 37 -24.00 15.51 -14.72
N GLU A 38 -23.80 14.97 -15.93
CA GLU A 38 -23.90 15.68 -17.20
C GLU A 38 -24.76 14.86 -18.16
N VAL A 39 -25.48 15.56 -19.04
CA VAL A 39 -26.31 14.93 -20.08
C VAL A 39 -25.43 14.21 -21.09
N LEU A 40 -25.87 13.05 -21.58
CA LEU A 40 -25.14 12.28 -22.59
C LEU A 40 -25.31 12.89 -23.99
N GLU A 41 -26.56 13.21 -24.36
CA GLU A 41 -26.95 13.86 -25.61
C GLU A 41 -28.09 14.88 -25.38
N GLU A 42 -28.09 16.01 -26.10
CA GLU A 42 -29.19 16.99 -26.06
C GLU A 42 -30.41 16.47 -26.85
N SER A 43 -31.05 15.45 -26.31
CA SER A 43 -32.23 14.78 -26.88
C SER A 43 -33.36 14.72 -25.86
N PHE A 44 -34.59 14.86 -26.34
CA PHE A 44 -35.82 14.74 -25.53
C PHE A 44 -36.15 13.28 -25.16
N SER A 45 -35.37 12.31 -25.65
CA SER A 45 -35.59 10.89 -25.37
C SER A 45 -34.89 10.50 -24.06
N PRO A 46 -35.63 10.04 -23.02
CA PRO A 46 -35.05 9.55 -21.78
C PRO A 46 -34.44 8.16 -22.00
N GLU A 47 -33.37 8.10 -22.78
CA GLU A 47 -32.77 6.82 -23.17
C GLU A 47 -31.95 6.25 -22.03
N PHE A 48 -32.11 4.94 -21.79
CA PHE A 48 -31.29 4.24 -20.83
C PHE A 48 -29.81 4.37 -21.18
N SER A 49 -29.00 4.80 -20.21
CA SER A 49 -27.55 4.97 -20.37
C SER A 49 -26.79 3.92 -19.57
N PHE A 50 -27.14 3.76 -18.29
CA PHE A 50 -26.32 2.98 -17.36
C PHE A 50 -27.12 2.47 -16.16
N LEU A 51 -26.83 1.24 -15.75
CA LEU A 51 -27.27 0.63 -14.51
C LEU A 51 -26.05 0.04 -13.78
N GLU A 52 -25.92 0.36 -12.50
CA GLU A 52 -25.02 -0.32 -11.58
C GLU A 52 -25.73 -0.66 -10.29
N ALA A 53 -25.53 -1.89 -9.83
CA ALA A 53 -25.97 -2.33 -8.51
C ALA A 53 -24.80 -2.94 -7.75
N LEU A 54 -24.62 -2.54 -6.49
CA LEU A 54 -23.68 -3.11 -5.55
C LEU A 54 -24.44 -3.73 -4.40
N PHE A 55 -24.20 -5.02 -4.17
CA PHE A 55 -24.75 -5.78 -3.06
C PHE A 55 -23.65 -6.17 -2.08
N ARG A 56 -23.99 -6.21 -0.79
CA ARG A 56 -23.23 -6.87 0.27
C ARG A 56 -24.17 -7.75 1.07
N VAL A 57 -24.10 -9.05 0.84
CA VAL A 57 -24.95 -10.04 1.50
C VAL A 57 -24.13 -10.77 2.56
N PRO A 58 -24.46 -10.65 3.85
CA PRO A 58 -23.87 -11.49 4.87
C PRO A 58 -24.28 -12.95 4.63
N LEU A 59 -23.31 -13.86 4.61
CA LEU A 59 -23.50 -15.30 4.50
C LEU A 59 -23.27 -15.92 5.88
N GLU A 60 -24.37 -16.28 6.54
CA GLU A 60 -24.36 -16.81 7.91
C GLU A 60 -23.65 -18.17 8.01
N CYS A 61 -23.72 -19.01 6.97
CA CYS A 61 -23.12 -20.34 6.95
C CYS A 61 -21.58 -20.35 7.07
N CYS A 62 -20.92 -19.24 6.76
CA CYS A 62 -19.46 -19.13 6.79
C CYS A 62 -18.97 -17.84 7.47
N ASN A 63 -19.85 -17.14 8.20
CA ASN A 63 -19.59 -15.84 8.85
C ASN A 63 -18.80 -14.87 7.95
N THR A 64 -19.25 -14.73 6.70
CA THR A 64 -18.58 -13.92 5.68
C THR A 64 -19.56 -12.99 4.97
N THR A 65 -19.08 -12.12 4.08
CA THR A 65 -19.90 -11.24 3.27
C THR A 65 -19.57 -11.44 1.80
N LEU A 66 -20.60 -11.79 1.02
CA LEU A 66 -20.56 -11.77 -0.43
C LEU A 66 -20.78 -10.33 -0.90
N SER A 67 -19.81 -9.77 -1.62
CA SER A 67 -19.97 -8.52 -2.37
C SER A 67 -20.27 -8.85 -3.82
N ALA A 68 -21.31 -8.26 -4.40
CA ALA A 68 -21.61 -8.43 -5.82
C ALA A 68 -21.77 -7.07 -6.48
N ARG A 69 -21.09 -6.83 -7.60
CA ARG A 69 -21.26 -5.64 -8.44
C ARG A 69 -21.75 -6.05 -9.81
N PHE A 70 -22.90 -5.54 -10.20
CA PHE A 70 -23.48 -5.70 -11.51
C PHE A 70 -23.44 -4.37 -12.25
N ALA A 71 -23.02 -4.38 -13.51
CA ALA A 71 -22.99 -3.22 -14.38
C ALA A 71 -23.57 -3.56 -15.76
N TYR A 72 -24.41 -2.66 -16.25
CA TYR A 72 -25.10 -2.79 -17.53
C TYR A 72 -25.11 -1.42 -18.21
N THR A 73 -24.83 -1.39 -19.51
CA THR A 73 -24.83 -0.16 -20.32
C THR A 73 -25.83 -0.28 -21.46
N LYS A 74 -26.04 0.81 -22.20
CA LYS A 74 -26.86 0.80 -23.43
C LYS A 74 -26.40 -0.26 -24.45
N ALA A 75 -25.11 -0.61 -24.49
CA ALA A 75 -24.57 -1.65 -25.37
C ALA A 75 -24.84 -3.09 -24.86
N GLY A 76 -25.39 -3.24 -23.66
CA GLY A 76 -25.71 -4.53 -23.05
C GLY A 76 -25.00 -4.77 -21.72
N PHE A 77 -24.91 -6.04 -21.35
CA PHE A 77 -24.20 -6.50 -20.14
C PHE A 77 -22.73 -6.09 -20.21
N GLU A 78 -22.25 -5.42 -19.17
CA GLU A 78 -20.84 -5.00 -19.09
C GLU A 78 -20.08 -5.96 -18.19
N GLN A 79 -20.57 -6.17 -16.97
CA GLN A 79 -19.80 -6.86 -15.95
C GLN A 79 -20.66 -7.39 -14.80
N LEU A 80 -20.30 -8.57 -14.29
CA LEU A 80 -20.66 -9.06 -12.96
C LEU A 80 -19.37 -9.38 -12.21
N SER A 81 -19.13 -8.74 -11.07
CA SER A 81 -18.03 -9.08 -10.16
C SER A 81 -18.59 -9.60 -8.86
N LEU A 82 -18.08 -10.74 -8.41
CA LEU A 82 -18.43 -11.39 -7.15
C LEU A 82 -17.18 -11.46 -6.29
N GLY A 83 -17.22 -10.87 -5.10
CA GLY A 83 -16.16 -10.89 -4.11
C GLY A 83 -16.59 -11.63 -2.87
N LEU A 84 -15.79 -12.57 -2.38
CA LEU A 84 -16.08 -13.33 -1.17
C LEU A 84 -14.85 -13.29 -0.27
N SER A 85 -15.02 -12.81 0.96
CA SER A 85 -14.01 -13.06 1.99
C SER A 85 -14.11 -14.52 2.43
N LEU A 86 -13.02 -15.24 2.51
CA LEU A 86 -13.04 -16.60 3.05
C LEU A 86 -12.95 -16.53 4.58
N PRO A 87 -13.60 -17.48 5.30
CA PRO A 87 -13.67 -17.45 6.76
C PRO A 87 -12.28 -17.36 7.40
N ARG A 88 -12.18 -16.52 8.43
CA ARG A 88 -10.98 -16.37 9.25
C ARG A 88 -10.86 -17.61 10.15
N GLY A 89 -9.83 -18.40 9.94
CA GLY A 89 -9.57 -19.61 10.73
C GLY A 89 -8.15 -20.15 10.64
N LEU A 90 -7.26 -19.43 9.96
CA LEU A 90 -5.84 -19.75 9.88
C LEU A 90 -5.07 -18.95 10.94
N PRO A 91 -3.97 -19.50 11.49
CA PRO A 91 -3.11 -18.76 12.41
C PRO A 91 -2.65 -17.43 11.78
N CYS A 92 -2.49 -16.39 12.62
CA CYS A 92 -2.02 -15.05 12.23
C CYS A 92 -3.00 -14.13 11.46
N ASP A 93 -4.32 -14.28 11.65
CA ASP A 93 -5.34 -13.46 10.98
C ASP A 93 -5.22 -13.44 9.44
N LEU A 94 -4.73 -14.55 8.89
CA LEU A 94 -4.65 -14.74 7.44
C LEU A 94 -6.06 -14.95 6.89
N GLY A 95 -6.57 -13.94 6.18
CA GLY A 95 -7.77 -14.02 5.38
C GLY A 95 -7.44 -14.35 3.94
N PHE A 96 -8.43 -14.84 3.20
CA PHE A 96 -8.36 -14.88 1.75
C PHE A 96 -9.56 -14.14 1.18
N TRP A 97 -9.37 -13.57 0.00
CA TRP A 97 -10.43 -12.91 -0.76
C TRP A 97 -10.49 -13.52 -2.15
N ALA A 98 -11.64 -14.07 -2.52
CA ALA A 98 -11.89 -14.55 -3.86
C ALA A 98 -12.67 -13.48 -4.64
N ASN A 99 -12.23 -13.19 -5.86
CA ASN A 99 -12.96 -12.37 -6.82
C ASN A 99 -13.20 -13.16 -8.09
N VAL A 100 -14.44 -13.22 -8.53
CA VAL A 100 -14.79 -13.71 -9.86
C VAL A 100 -15.36 -12.55 -10.67
N LEU A 101 -14.74 -12.28 -11.80
CA LEU A 101 -15.12 -11.27 -12.76
C LEU A 101 -15.67 -11.94 -14.02
N PHE A 102 -16.92 -11.67 -14.34
CA PHE A 102 -17.55 -12.05 -15.59
C PHE A 102 -17.72 -10.81 -16.47
N ARG A 103 -17.25 -10.91 -17.70
CA ARG A 103 -17.48 -9.99 -18.82
C ARG A 103 -18.04 -10.81 -20.00
N VAL A 104 -18.49 -10.14 -21.05
CA VAL A 104 -19.10 -10.81 -22.22
C VAL A 104 -18.12 -11.77 -22.90
N ASP A 105 -16.85 -11.40 -22.95
CA ASP A 105 -15.76 -12.10 -23.66
C ASP A 105 -14.83 -12.90 -22.74
N ARG A 106 -14.93 -12.70 -21.43
CA ARG A 106 -13.95 -13.22 -20.47
C ARG A 106 -14.56 -13.55 -19.12
N LYS A 107 -14.09 -14.64 -18.52
CA LYS A 107 -14.30 -14.98 -17.12
C LYS A 107 -12.94 -15.08 -16.44
N ASP A 108 -12.74 -14.26 -15.41
CA ASP A 108 -11.56 -14.30 -14.56
C ASP A 108 -11.95 -14.70 -13.14
N ALA A 109 -11.19 -15.60 -12.55
CA ALA A 109 -11.30 -15.92 -11.14
C ALA A 109 -9.92 -15.74 -10.50
N HIS A 110 -9.86 -14.92 -9.47
CA HIS A 110 -8.66 -14.64 -8.71
C HIS A 110 -8.92 -14.90 -7.24
N ILE A 111 -7.99 -15.60 -6.60
CA ILE A 111 -7.95 -15.72 -5.15
C ILE A 111 -6.73 -14.92 -4.72
N PHE A 112 -6.89 -14.01 -3.76
CA PHE A 112 -5.81 -13.22 -3.19
C PHE A 112 -5.78 -13.47 -1.68
N PRO A 113 -4.65 -13.85 -1.08
CA PRO A 113 -4.54 -13.79 0.37
C PRO A 113 -4.60 -12.33 0.82
N SER A 114 -5.30 -12.09 1.91
CA SER A 114 -5.26 -10.84 2.66
C SER A 114 -4.69 -11.14 4.03
N LEU A 115 -3.39 -10.88 4.19
CA LEU A 115 -2.76 -10.98 5.50
C LEU A 115 -2.98 -9.67 6.26
N VAL A 116 -3.80 -9.72 7.31
CA VAL A 116 -3.92 -8.61 8.27
C VAL A 116 -3.07 -8.95 9.49
N TYR A 117 -1.75 -8.92 9.32
CA TYR A 117 -0.83 -9.08 10.44
C TYR A 117 -0.63 -7.73 11.12
N ALA A 118 -0.99 -7.63 12.40
CA ALA A 118 -0.66 -6.49 13.24
C ALA A 118 0.64 -6.82 14.01
N PRO A 119 1.82 -6.44 13.49
CA PRO A 119 3.06 -6.65 14.22
C PRO A 119 3.01 -5.94 15.59
N PRO A 120 3.69 -6.46 16.62
CA PRO A 120 3.95 -5.71 17.83
C PRO A 120 4.53 -4.33 17.52
N ALA A 121 4.25 -3.34 18.37
CA ALA A 121 4.78 -1.99 18.18
C ALA A 121 6.31 -2.01 17.98
N GLY A 122 6.79 -1.40 16.90
CA GLY A 122 8.20 -1.37 16.54
C GLY A 122 8.67 -2.54 15.67
N VAL A 123 7.89 -3.60 15.50
CA VAL A 123 8.24 -4.71 14.58
C VAL A 123 7.75 -4.40 13.17
N ILE A 124 8.56 -4.70 12.16
CA ILE A 124 8.24 -4.57 10.75
C ILE A 124 8.47 -5.94 10.09
N LEU A 125 7.49 -6.43 9.34
CA LEU A 125 7.63 -7.63 8.52
C LEU A 125 7.28 -7.29 7.07
N PHE A 126 8.15 -7.66 6.15
CA PHE A 126 7.90 -7.60 4.72
C PHE A 126 7.54 -8.99 4.23
N LEU A 127 6.29 -9.13 3.80
CA LEU A 127 5.69 -10.40 3.44
C LEU A 127 5.20 -10.35 2.00
N GLY A 128 5.48 -11.40 1.26
CA GLY A 128 5.02 -11.66 -0.08
C GLY A 128 4.09 -12.86 -0.14
N VAL A 129 3.39 -12.95 -1.25
CA VAL A 129 2.60 -14.11 -1.60
C VAL A 129 3.33 -14.83 -2.71
N ASP A 130 3.60 -16.11 -2.51
CA ASP A 130 4.24 -16.94 -3.52
C ASP A 130 3.18 -17.67 -4.35
N TRP A 131 3.21 -17.43 -5.67
CA TRP A 131 2.28 -17.96 -6.65
C TRP A 131 3.04 -18.72 -7.73
N GLU A 132 2.61 -19.96 -8.01
CA GLU A 132 3.02 -20.70 -9.20
C GLU A 132 1.81 -20.81 -10.14
N GLY A 133 1.75 -19.94 -11.14
CA GLY A 133 0.58 -19.79 -12.02
C GLY A 133 -0.65 -19.34 -11.22
N SER A 134 -1.67 -20.20 -11.15
CA SER A 134 -2.88 -19.98 -10.33
C SER A 134 -2.85 -20.68 -8.97
N THR A 135 -1.73 -21.31 -8.60
CA THR A 135 -1.59 -22.08 -7.36
C THR A 135 -0.90 -21.25 -6.30
N PHE A 136 -1.56 -21.05 -5.15
CA PHE A 136 -0.94 -20.46 -3.97
C PHE A 136 0.03 -21.45 -3.34
N LYS A 137 1.31 -21.09 -3.24
CA LYS A 137 2.35 -21.94 -2.62
C LYS A 137 2.54 -21.62 -1.15
N GLY A 138 2.38 -20.36 -0.77
CA GLY A 138 2.54 -19.94 0.60
C GLY A 138 2.79 -18.45 0.73
N LEU A 139 3.20 -18.06 1.93
CA LEU A 139 3.71 -16.73 2.21
C LEU A 139 5.23 -16.78 2.22
N LYS A 140 5.86 -15.80 1.58
CA LYS A 140 7.30 -15.61 1.61
C LYS A 140 7.62 -14.43 2.53
N ILE A 141 8.66 -14.56 3.35
CA ILE A 141 9.15 -13.45 4.18
C ILE A 141 10.36 -12.87 3.48
N TYR A 142 10.28 -11.61 3.06
CA TYR A 142 11.36 -10.94 2.36
C TYR A 142 12.33 -10.25 3.31
N ALA A 143 11.81 -9.67 4.40
CA ALA A 143 12.63 -9.01 5.40
C ALA A 143 11.89 -8.89 6.74
N PHE A 144 12.67 -8.79 7.81
CA PHE A 144 12.19 -8.49 9.16
C PHE A 144 12.97 -7.29 9.71
N GLY A 145 12.31 -6.46 10.50
CA GLY A 145 12.95 -5.32 11.13
C GLY A 145 12.35 -4.98 12.48
N VAL A 146 13.13 -4.23 13.25
CA VAL A 146 12.74 -3.67 14.53
C VAL A 146 13.14 -2.20 14.55
N GLN A 147 12.22 -1.32 14.89
CA GLN A 147 12.46 0.10 15.05
C GLN A 147 11.91 0.60 16.38
N GLY A 148 12.50 1.66 16.90
CA GLY A 148 12.06 2.28 18.14
C GLY A 148 12.81 3.56 18.44
N GLU A 149 12.48 4.15 19.58
CA GLU A 149 13.09 5.39 20.06
C GLU A 149 13.61 5.20 21.49
N LEU A 150 14.81 5.70 21.75
CA LEU A 150 15.44 5.76 23.06
C LEU A 150 15.92 7.20 23.30
N GLY A 151 15.13 7.98 24.05
CA GLY A 151 15.41 9.40 24.27
C GLY A 151 15.36 10.20 22.97
N ASN A 152 16.48 10.82 22.57
CA ASN A 152 16.59 11.57 21.31
C ASN A 152 17.18 10.74 20.15
N MET A 153 17.39 9.44 20.36
CA MET A 153 17.91 8.52 19.36
C MET A 153 16.80 7.60 18.85
N ARG A 154 16.66 7.52 17.54
CA ARG A 154 15.84 6.53 16.84
C ARG A 154 16.76 5.42 16.36
N PHE A 155 16.31 4.19 16.47
CA PHE A 155 17.02 3.05 15.90
C PHE A 155 16.11 2.28 14.95
N ARG A 156 16.73 1.64 13.97
CA ARG A 156 16.08 0.78 13.00
C ARG A 156 17.05 -0.31 12.60
N PHE A 157 16.66 -1.54 12.88
CA PHE A 157 17.34 -2.74 12.44
C PHE A 157 16.52 -3.40 11.33
N PHE A 158 17.19 -3.88 10.29
CA PHE A 158 16.60 -4.69 9.24
C PHE A 158 17.51 -5.86 8.89
N THR A 159 16.89 -7.01 8.65
CA THR A 159 17.51 -8.19 8.04
C THR A 159 16.74 -8.54 6.77
N SER A 160 17.46 -8.63 5.66
CA SER A 160 16.96 -9.06 4.36
C SER A 160 17.11 -10.57 4.27
N LEU A 161 16.04 -11.27 3.87
CA LEU A 161 16.00 -12.73 3.79
C LEU A 161 15.88 -13.23 2.34
N ALA A 162 15.69 -12.33 1.38
CA ALA A 162 15.50 -12.61 -0.04
C ALA A 162 16.10 -11.47 -0.90
N GLU A 163 17.39 -11.22 -0.73
CA GLU A 163 18.14 -10.15 -1.44
C GLU A 163 18.12 -10.31 -2.95
N ASP A 164 18.01 -11.55 -3.42
CA ASP A 164 17.91 -11.93 -4.83
C ASP A 164 16.59 -11.49 -5.49
N GLU A 165 15.57 -11.17 -4.69
CA GLU A 165 14.27 -10.72 -5.18
C GLU A 165 13.98 -9.25 -4.85
N ILE A 166 14.24 -8.83 -3.60
CA ILE A 166 14.01 -7.46 -3.14
C ILE A 166 15.16 -7.04 -2.22
N SER A 167 15.96 -6.09 -2.68
CA SER A 167 17.06 -5.50 -1.90
C SER A 167 16.51 -4.42 -0.95
N PHE A 168 16.38 -4.77 0.34
CA PHE A 168 16.08 -3.82 1.43
C PHE A 168 17.33 -3.20 2.04
N VAL A 169 18.45 -3.89 1.92
CA VAL A 169 19.77 -3.50 2.40
C VAL A 169 20.69 -3.42 1.20
N LYS A 170 21.59 -2.44 1.21
CA LYS A 170 22.55 -2.20 0.13
C LYS A 170 23.44 -3.43 -0.10
N ASP A 171 23.60 -3.86 -1.35
CA ASP A 171 24.56 -4.90 -1.72
C ASP A 171 26.01 -4.54 -1.33
N PRO A 172 26.83 -5.50 -0.85
CA PRO A 172 26.57 -6.93 -0.66
C PRO A 172 26.11 -7.30 0.77
N TYR A 173 25.39 -6.41 1.45
CA TYR A 173 25.00 -6.56 2.85
C TYR A 173 23.54 -7.00 2.96
N TRP A 174 23.24 -7.89 3.92
CA TRP A 174 21.89 -8.35 4.20
C TRP A 174 21.29 -7.75 5.45
N GLU A 175 22.10 -7.13 6.30
CA GLU A 175 21.66 -6.56 7.57
C GLU A 175 22.10 -5.11 7.71
N THR A 176 21.24 -4.28 8.31
CA THR A 176 21.57 -2.89 8.64
C THR A 176 21.05 -2.51 10.01
N LEU A 177 21.89 -1.83 10.79
CA LEU A 177 21.49 -1.08 11.98
C LEU A 177 21.69 0.40 11.72
N THR A 178 20.58 1.11 11.56
CA THR A 178 20.52 2.56 11.45
C THR A 178 20.26 3.17 12.81
N LEU A 179 21.12 4.09 13.21
CA LEU A 179 20.97 4.92 14.41
C LEU A 179 20.88 6.38 13.97
N THR A 180 19.81 7.06 14.36
CA THR A 180 19.58 8.45 13.99
C THR A 180 19.35 9.27 15.26
N TRP A 181 20.13 10.32 15.49
CA TRP A 181 19.92 11.20 16.63
C TRP A 181 19.92 12.67 16.22
N ALA A 182 19.02 13.42 16.86
CA ALA A 182 18.95 14.86 16.70
C ALA A 182 19.82 15.56 17.75
N PHE A 183 20.49 16.63 17.34
CA PHE A 183 21.31 17.47 18.22
C PHE A 183 20.96 18.95 18.03
N PRO A 184 21.11 19.77 19.08
CA PRO A 184 20.93 21.21 18.96
C PRO A 184 22.04 21.79 18.07
N GLY A 185 21.66 22.55 17.04
CA GLY A 185 22.60 23.24 16.16
C GLY A 185 23.14 24.53 16.77
N CYS A 186 24.30 24.98 16.29
CA CYS A 186 24.99 26.17 16.79
C CYS A 186 24.19 27.48 16.60
N CYS A 187 23.30 27.54 15.60
CA CYS A 187 22.61 28.78 15.20
C CYS A 187 21.08 28.69 15.22
N GLY A 188 20.51 27.96 16.19
CA GLY A 188 19.06 27.98 16.44
C GLY A 188 18.22 27.00 15.61
N GLY A 189 18.85 25.99 15.01
CA GLY A 189 18.17 24.86 14.34
C GLY A 189 18.45 23.53 15.02
N LYS A 190 17.82 22.45 14.56
CA LYS A 190 18.19 21.07 14.94
C LYS A 190 18.99 20.45 13.80
N GLY A 191 20.15 19.89 14.13
CA GLY A 191 20.87 19.01 13.23
C GLY A 191 20.45 17.56 13.45
N GLU A 192 20.75 16.72 12.48
CA GLU A 192 20.52 15.28 12.55
C GLU A 192 21.78 14.56 12.08
N VAL A 193 22.15 13.50 12.80
CA VAL A 193 23.17 12.55 12.36
C VAL A 193 22.51 11.18 12.25
N GLN A 194 22.82 10.49 11.17
CA GLN A 194 22.49 9.11 10.92
C GLN A 194 23.79 8.32 10.78
N MET A 195 23.88 7.22 11.52
CA MET A 195 24.92 6.23 11.38
C MET A 195 24.28 4.91 10.94
N ASP A 196 24.73 4.38 9.81
CA ASP A 196 24.33 3.07 9.31
C ASP A 196 25.49 2.09 9.47
N LEU A 197 25.21 0.97 10.11
CA LEU A 197 26.12 -0.17 10.24
C LEU A 197 25.60 -1.27 9.33
N TYR A 198 26.38 -1.66 8.33
CA TYR A 198 26.01 -2.69 7.36
C TYR A 198 26.74 -4.00 7.63
N PHE A 199 25.98 -5.09 7.67
CA PHE A 199 26.48 -6.43 7.98
C PHE A 199 26.30 -7.39 6.81
N GLY A 200 27.33 -8.19 6.54
CA GLY A 200 27.41 -9.18 5.47
C GLY A 200 28.43 -10.27 5.81
N GLU A 201 28.96 -10.98 4.79
CA GLU A 201 29.82 -12.16 4.98
C GLU A 201 31.20 -11.82 5.56
N ALA A 202 31.64 -10.57 5.40
CA ALA A 202 33.00 -10.15 5.72
C ALA A 202 33.03 -9.15 6.88
N GLY A 203 33.95 -9.35 7.82
CA GLY A 203 34.18 -8.43 8.94
C GLY A 203 34.11 -9.06 10.31
N LEU A 204 34.42 -8.27 11.34
CA LEU A 204 34.26 -8.69 12.72
C LEU A 204 32.75 -8.70 13.05
N PHE A 205 32.22 -9.88 13.38
CA PHE A 205 30.78 -10.11 13.58
C PHE A 205 29.92 -9.73 12.35
N GLY A 206 30.47 -9.90 11.15
CA GLY A 206 29.79 -9.57 9.89
C GLY A 206 29.73 -8.08 9.55
N LEU A 207 30.20 -7.18 10.44
CA LEU A 207 30.22 -5.74 10.13
C LEU A 207 31.20 -5.46 9.00
N GLY A 208 30.71 -4.94 7.87
CA GLY A 208 31.54 -4.71 6.68
C GLY A 208 31.62 -3.25 6.23
N GLU A 209 30.64 -2.41 6.55
CA GLU A 209 30.66 -0.97 6.24
C GLU A 209 29.99 -0.14 7.34
N ILE A 210 30.58 1.02 7.61
CA ILE A 210 30.01 2.05 8.47
C ILE A 210 29.79 3.29 7.60
N SER A 211 28.57 3.80 7.57
CA SER A 211 28.21 5.06 6.94
C SER A 211 27.75 6.05 8.00
N LEU A 212 28.20 7.30 7.89
CA LEU A 212 27.82 8.40 8.75
C LEU A 212 27.40 9.56 7.87
N VAL A 213 26.14 9.94 7.96
CA VAL A 213 25.58 11.09 7.24
C VAL A 213 25.04 12.06 8.27
N GLY A 214 25.38 13.34 8.16
CA GLY A 214 24.88 14.34 9.07
C GLY A 214 24.55 15.64 8.37
N THR A 215 23.56 16.34 8.91
CA THR A 215 23.18 17.68 8.49
C THR A 215 23.28 18.64 9.66
N ILE A 216 24.09 19.67 9.50
CA ILE A 216 24.37 20.70 10.50
C ILE A 216 23.77 22.02 10.01
N PRO A 217 22.82 22.63 10.74
CA PRO A 217 22.37 23.99 10.45
C PRO A 217 23.41 24.99 10.95
N LEU A 218 24.03 25.74 10.04
CA LEU A 218 25.04 26.76 10.35
C LEU A 218 24.44 28.17 10.43
N ALA A 219 23.27 28.38 9.85
CA ALA A 219 22.49 29.62 9.98
C ALA A 219 21.01 29.32 9.72
N LYS A 220 20.15 30.32 9.89
CA LYS A 220 18.70 30.19 9.63
C LYS A 220 18.37 29.65 8.22
N ASN A 221 19.22 29.96 7.24
CA ASN A 221 19.01 29.63 5.82
C ASN A 221 20.14 28.78 5.20
N MET A 222 21.07 28.27 6.02
CA MET A 222 22.25 27.53 5.53
C MET A 222 22.39 26.20 6.25
N ARG A 223 22.48 25.13 5.47
CA ARG A 223 22.70 23.76 5.96
C ARG A 223 23.92 23.17 5.28
N VAL A 224 24.75 22.50 6.06
CA VAL A 224 25.87 21.71 5.56
C VAL A 224 25.56 20.25 5.81
N SER A 225 25.70 19.45 4.76
CA SER A 225 25.56 18.00 4.81
C SER A 225 26.91 17.34 4.57
N PHE A 226 27.23 16.37 5.39
CA PHE A 226 28.41 15.53 5.21
C PHE A 226 28.00 14.07 5.15
N GLY A 227 28.75 13.29 4.40
CA GLY A 227 28.61 11.84 4.32
C GLY A 227 29.98 11.21 4.33
N VAL A 228 30.21 10.25 5.22
CA VAL A 228 31.44 9.46 5.28
C VAL A 228 31.03 8.01 5.23
N SER A 229 31.50 7.26 4.25
CA SER A 229 31.32 5.81 4.23
C SER A 229 32.68 5.12 4.21
N ALA A 230 32.89 4.22 5.16
CA ALA A 230 34.10 3.45 5.29
C ALA A 230 33.75 1.97 5.24
N SER A 231 34.12 1.33 4.12
CA SER A 231 34.16 -0.13 4.06
C SER A 231 35.41 -0.61 4.79
N LEU A 232 35.26 -1.62 5.65
CA LEU A 232 36.38 -2.15 6.45
C LEU A 232 37.44 -2.86 5.60
N PHE A 233 37.09 -3.25 4.37
CA PHE A 233 37.97 -3.94 3.42
C PHE A 233 38.09 -3.22 2.07
N GLY A 234 37.59 -1.99 1.97
CA GLY A 234 37.44 -1.27 0.71
C GLY A 234 37.82 0.21 0.78
N PRO A 235 37.68 0.94 -0.34
CA PRO A 235 38.01 2.35 -0.41
C PRO A 235 37.09 3.19 0.48
N LYS A 236 37.67 4.18 1.19
CA LYS A 236 36.93 5.18 1.96
C LYS A 236 36.33 6.20 1.00
N ARG A 237 35.04 6.53 1.15
CA ARG A 237 34.38 7.59 0.39
C ARG A 237 33.97 8.73 1.31
N LEU A 238 34.18 9.94 0.83
CA LEU A 238 33.80 11.18 1.50
C LEU A 238 32.90 11.97 0.56
N LEU A 239 31.76 12.39 1.08
CA LEU A 239 30.77 13.23 0.41
C LEU A 239 30.61 14.49 1.23
N PHE A 240 30.68 15.64 0.57
CA PHE A 240 30.44 16.94 1.17
C PHE A 240 29.45 17.70 0.29
N GLY A 241 28.41 18.26 0.91
CA GLY A 241 27.40 19.06 0.23
C GLY A 241 26.98 20.25 1.09
N TRP A 242 26.53 21.32 0.45
CA TRP A 242 25.94 22.46 1.13
C TRP A 242 24.68 22.89 0.39
N GLU A 243 23.69 23.33 1.14
CA GLU A 243 22.44 23.86 0.61
C GLU A 243 22.16 25.23 1.24
N THR A 244 21.84 26.19 0.37
CA THR A 244 21.44 27.55 0.76
C THR A 244 20.03 27.79 0.25
N ALA A 245 19.09 28.07 1.16
CA ALA A 245 17.76 28.50 0.79
C ALA A 245 17.73 30.04 0.74
N PHE A 246 17.28 30.62 -0.38
CA PHE A 246 17.04 32.06 -0.53
C PHE A 246 15.63 32.42 -0.07
#